data_AF-A0A382WS94-F1
#
_entry.id   AF-A0A382WS94-F1
#
_cell.length_a   1.000
_cell.length_b   1.000
_cell.length_c   1.000
_cell.angle_alpha   90.00
_cell.angle_beta   90.00
_cell.angle_gamma   90.00
#
_symmetry.space_group_name_H-M   'P 1'
#
loop_
_entity.id
_entity.type
_entity.pdbx_description
1 polymer ?
#
loop_
_entity_poly.entity_id
_entity_poly.type
_entity_poly.pdbx_seq_one_letter_code
_entity_poly.pdbx_strand_id
1 'polypeptide(L)'
;KGDVHDIGKNIVGVVLSCNNYKVIDLGVMVPCNTILQKAVDEGADLIGLSGLITPSLDEMVYVAKEMERRDFSLPLLIGGATTSRQHTAVKIAPEYSQSTVHVLDASRVVDVVSSLLSPSAQDEFNAENSRAQAEIRETYASRSTKPLLTFKESRANRLRFDWTTAELPVPSFNGTRVIDDVPLDDLVPYIDWTFFFSAWELKGRFPQILDHPKYGSAARELYGHAQVLLGRIVDERLIKARGVYGFWPADADEESIAVYTDTDRTRELARFPML
;
A
#
# COMPACT_ATOMS: atom_id res chain seq x y z
N LYS A 1 7.69 -8.44 -5.18
CA LYS A 1 7.92 -9.52 -4.19
C LYS A 1 7.50 -9.05 -2.80
N GLY A 2 7.02 -9.94 -1.92
CA GLY A 2 6.73 -9.60 -0.51
C GLY A 2 5.45 -8.79 -0.26
N ASP A 3 4.68 -8.45 -1.30
CA ASP A 3 3.38 -7.81 -1.21
C ASP A 3 2.28 -8.75 -1.71
N VAL A 4 1.16 -8.78 -0.99
CA VAL A 4 0.03 -9.71 -1.20
C VAL A 4 -1.23 -9.02 -1.69
N HIS A 5 -1.24 -7.69 -1.76
CA HIS A 5 -2.45 -6.94 -2.07
C HIS A 5 -2.59 -6.69 -3.57
N ASP A 6 -3.79 -6.94 -4.10
CA ASP A 6 -4.02 -6.91 -5.55
C ASP A 6 -5.33 -6.24 -5.98
N ILE A 7 -6.16 -5.72 -5.07
CA ILE A 7 -7.45 -5.11 -5.43
C ILE A 7 -7.26 -4.02 -6.50
N GLY A 8 -6.36 -3.07 -6.27
CA GLY A 8 -6.07 -2.00 -7.24
C GLY A 8 -5.46 -2.52 -8.54
N LYS A 9 -4.59 -3.53 -8.47
CA LYS A 9 -4.01 -4.21 -9.65
C LYS A 9 -5.11 -4.85 -10.50
N ASN A 10 -6.06 -5.53 -9.87
CA ASN A 10 -7.14 -6.22 -10.55
C ASN A 10 -8.08 -5.23 -11.23
N ILE A 11 -8.38 -4.09 -10.60
CA ILE A 11 -9.16 -3.00 -11.21
C ILE A 11 -8.43 -2.46 -12.44
N VAL A 12 -7.12 -2.18 -12.35
CA VAL A 12 -6.30 -1.74 -13.49
C VAL A 12 -6.34 -2.78 -14.63
N GLY A 13 -6.20 -4.07 -14.29
CA GLY A 13 -6.24 -5.15 -15.28
C GLY A 13 -7.57 -5.23 -16.02
N VAL A 14 -8.70 -5.09 -15.30
CA VAL A 14 -10.03 -5.03 -15.91
C VAL A 14 -10.18 -3.80 -16.81
N VAL A 15 -9.78 -2.61 -16.34
CA VAL A 15 -9.87 -1.37 -17.11
C VAL A 15 -9.05 -1.45 -18.40
N LEU A 16 -7.82 -1.95 -18.36
CA LEU A 16 -7.00 -2.16 -19.56
C LEU A 16 -7.62 -3.19 -20.51
N SER A 17 -8.15 -4.29 -19.99
CA SER A 17 -8.82 -5.32 -20.80
C SER A 17 -10.07 -4.77 -21.51
N CYS A 18 -10.83 -3.89 -20.85
CA CYS A 18 -11.97 -3.18 -21.45
C CYS A 18 -11.55 -2.22 -22.58
N ASN A 19 -10.26 -1.84 -22.65
CA ASN A 19 -9.68 -1.00 -23.70
C ASN A 19 -8.82 -1.81 -24.68
N ASN A 20 -9.16 -3.09 -24.87
CA ASN A 20 -8.55 -3.99 -25.85
C ASN A 20 -7.07 -4.33 -25.63
N TYR A 21 -6.53 -4.10 -24.42
CA TYR A 21 -5.19 -4.56 -24.06
C TYR A 21 -5.22 -6.01 -23.55
N LYS A 22 -4.23 -6.81 -23.94
CA LYS A 22 -3.98 -8.13 -23.33
C LYS A 22 -3.23 -7.92 -22.00
N VAL A 23 -3.88 -8.21 -20.88
CA VAL A 23 -3.26 -8.14 -19.55
C VAL A 23 -2.83 -9.53 -19.10
N ILE A 24 -1.54 -9.69 -18.78
CA ILE A 24 -0.99 -10.91 -18.20
C ILE A 24 -0.74 -10.65 -16.72
N ASP A 25 -1.67 -11.09 -15.88
CA ASP A 25 -1.55 -10.96 -14.43
C ASP A 25 -0.69 -12.09 -13.84
N LEU A 26 0.45 -11.74 -13.25
CA LEU A 26 1.37 -12.69 -12.62
C LEU A 26 0.99 -13.00 -11.16
N GLY A 27 -0.03 -12.34 -10.63
CA GLY A 27 -0.48 -12.47 -9.25
C GLY A 27 0.32 -11.58 -8.29
N VAL A 28 0.52 -12.08 -7.07
CA VAL A 28 1.16 -11.36 -5.95
C VAL A 28 2.43 -12.06 -5.50
N MET A 29 3.26 -11.36 -4.72
CA MET A 29 4.58 -11.84 -4.27
C MET A 29 5.53 -12.30 -5.38
N VAL A 30 5.32 -11.85 -6.62
CA VAL A 30 6.09 -12.28 -7.79
C VAL A 30 7.55 -11.78 -7.70
N PRO A 31 8.55 -12.65 -7.91
CA PRO A 31 9.95 -12.25 -7.99
C PRO A 31 10.27 -11.45 -9.26
N CYS A 32 11.22 -10.51 -9.17
CA CYS A 32 11.70 -9.71 -10.30
C CYS A 32 12.05 -10.58 -11.53
N ASN A 33 12.82 -11.66 -11.34
CA ASN A 33 13.25 -12.51 -12.46
C ASN A 33 12.06 -13.12 -13.23
N THR A 34 10.99 -13.49 -12.52
CA THR A 34 9.77 -14.04 -13.13
C THR A 34 9.02 -12.97 -13.91
N ILE A 35 8.94 -11.74 -13.39
CA ILE A 35 8.32 -10.60 -14.09
C ILE A 35 9.04 -10.34 -15.41
N LEU A 36 10.37 -10.20 -15.36
CA LEU A 36 11.16 -9.87 -16.54
C LEU A 36 11.19 -11.02 -17.55
N GLN A 37 11.34 -12.27 -17.10
CA GLN A 37 11.30 -13.43 -18.00
C GLN A 37 9.95 -13.54 -18.71
N LYS A 38 8.85 -13.38 -17.98
CA LYS A 38 7.51 -13.50 -18.56
C LYS A 38 7.20 -12.36 -19.53
N ALA A 39 7.74 -11.16 -19.30
CA ALA A 39 7.64 -10.05 -20.24
C ALA A 39 8.34 -10.38 -21.58
N VAL A 40 9.51 -11.03 -21.54
CA VAL A 40 10.20 -11.49 -22.76
C VAL A 40 9.43 -12.63 -23.44
N ASP A 41 9.05 -13.66 -22.68
CA ASP A 41 8.40 -14.86 -23.22
C ASP A 41 7.09 -14.54 -23.95
N GLU A 42 6.37 -13.53 -23.48
CA GLU A 42 5.06 -13.13 -24.02
C GLU A 42 5.15 -11.94 -25.00
N GLY A 43 6.35 -11.39 -25.22
CA GLY A 43 6.54 -10.21 -26.04
C GLY A 43 5.75 -9.01 -25.54
N ALA A 44 5.79 -8.74 -24.24
CA ALA A 44 5.03 -7.65 -23.63
C ALA A 44 5.52 -6.28 -24.09
N ASP A 45 4.61 -5.33 -24.27
CA ASP A 45 4.95 -3.96 -24.67
C ASP A 45 5.29 -3.04 -23.48
N LEU A 46 4.77 -3.36 -22.28
CA LEU A 46 5.03 -2.61 -21.04
C LEU A 46 5.02 -3.54 -19.82
N ILE A 47 5.68 -3.11 -18.75
CA ILE A 47 5.65 -3.79 -17.45
C ILE A 47 4.99 -2.89 -16.41
N GLY A 48 4.00 -3.42 -15.68
CA GLY A 48 3.35 -2.72 -14.56
C GLY A 48 3.67 -3.35 -13.22
N LEU A 49 4.04 -2.53 -12.23
CA LEU A 49 4.30 -2.94 -10.85
C LEU A 49 3.28 -2.31 -9.91
N SER A 50 2.76 -3.12 -8.98
CA SER A 50 1.83 -2.68 -7.93
C SER A 50 2.45 -2.92 -6.54
N GLY A 51 2.27 -1.97 -5.62
CA GLY A 51 2.74 -2.08 -4.24
C GLY A 51 1.86 -1.32 -3.24
N LEU A 52 1.59 -1.93 -2.09
CA LEU A 52 0.80 -1.38 -0.99
C LEU A 52 1.65 -1.05 0.26
N ILE A 53 2.77 -1.74 0.48
CA ILE A 53 3.60 -1.55 1.68
C ILE A 53 4.93 -0.87 1.35
N THR A 54 5.57 -0.24 2.34
CA THR A 54 6.83 0.50 2.15
C THR A 54 7.96 -0.38 1.58
N PRO A 55 8.16 -1.65 2.02
CA PRO A 55 9.16 -2.53 1.43
C PRO A 55 8.96 -2.79 -0.08
N SER A 56 7.73 -2.65 -0.60
CA SER A 56 7.43 -2.82 -2.02
C SER A 56 8.10 -1.73 -2.88
N LEU A 57 8.38 -0.56 -2.31
CA LEU A 57 9.07 0.53 -3.01
C LEU A 57 10.52 0.17 -3.34
N ASP A 58 11.23 -0.48 -2.41
CA ASP A 58 12.60 -0.95 -2.64
C ASP A 58 12.64 -2.05 -3.70
N GLU A 59 11.64 -2.93 -3.73
CA GLU A 59 11.49 -3.94 -4.77
C GLU A 59 11.23 -3.32 -6.16
N MET A 60 10.47 -2.21 -6.25
CA MET A 60 10.29 -1.50 -7.52
C MET A 60 11.58 -0.86 -8.02
N VAL A 61 12.37 -0.28 -7.12
CA VAL A 61 13.73 0.23 -7.43
C VAL A 61 14.62 -0.91 -7.93
N TYR A 62 14.57 -2.07 -7.26
CA TYR A 62 15.32 -3.26 -7.67
C TYR A 62 14.91 -3.77 -9.06
N VAL A 63 13.61 -3.79 -9.38
CA VAL A 63 13.13 -4.17 -10.72
C VAL A 63 13.64 -3.20 -11.78
N ALA A 64 13.59 -1.88 -11.54
CA ALA A 64 14.12 -0.88 -12.47
C ALA A 64 15.62 -1.11 -12.77
N LYS A 65 16.43 -1.36 -11.72
CA LYS A 65 17.85 -1.72 -11.87
C LYS A 65 18.07 -2.98 -12.69
N GLU A 66 17.25 -4.00 -12.48
CA GLU A 66 17.35 -5.26 -13.23
C GLU A 66 16.89 -5.11 -14.68
N MET A 67 15.93 -4.23 -14.96
CA MET A 67 15.53 -3.88 -16.33
C MET A 67 16.68 -3.18 -17.05
N GLU A 68 17.32 -2.20 -16.41
CA GLU A 68 18.50 -1.52 -16.96
C GLU A 68 19.66 -2.50 -17.19
N ARG A 69 19.98 -3.34 -16.20
CA ARG A 69 21.07 -4.33 -16.29
C ARG A 69 20.86 -5.37 -17.41
N ARG A 70 19.62 -5.56 -17.86
CA ARG A 70 19.24 -6.51 -18.91
C ARG A 70 18.87 -5.82 -20.22
N ASP A 71 19.16 -4.52 -20.35
CA ASP A 71 18.91 -3.72 -21.55
C ASP A 71 17.46 -3.77 -22.04
N PHE A 72 16.50 -3.75 -21.11
CA PHE A 72 15.09 -3.63 -21.48
C PHE A 72 14.82 -2.26 -22.13
N SER A 73 13.96 -2.26 -23.15
CA SER A 73 13.48 -1.04 -23.83
C SER A 73 12.03 -0.68 -23.47
N LEU A 74 11.34 -1.55 -22.73
CA LEU A 74 9.90 -1.42 -22.43
C LEU A 74 9.64 -0.32 -21.39
N PRO A 75 8.54 0.45 -21.50
CA PRO A 75 8.12 1.34 -20.42
C PRO A 75 7.79 0.59 -19.12
N LEU A 76 8.13 1.22 -18.00
CA LEU A 76 7.85 0.74 -16.64
C LEU A 76 6.77 1.60 -15.99
N LEU A 77 5.63 0.99 -15.68
CA LEU A 77 4.51 1.60 -14.97
C LEU A 77 4.59 1.28 -13.48
N ILE A 78 4.51 2.32 -12.65
CA ILE A 78 4.54 2.23 -11.19
C ILE A 78 3.20 2.70 -10.62
N GLY A 79 2.57 1.89 -9.77
CA GLY A 79 1.33 2.25 -9.08
C GLY A 79 1.13 1.49 -7.77
N GLY A 80 0.07 1.86 -7.04
CA GLY A 80 -0.29 1.29 -5.74
C GLY A 80 -0.27 2.31 -4.60
N ALA A 81 -0.73 1.92 -3.41
CA ALA A 81 -1.01 2.89 -2.34
C ALA A 81 0.24 3.57 -1.76
N THR A 82 1.39 2.89 -1.75
CA THR A 82 2.65 3.47 -1.25
C THR A 82 3.42 4.21 -2.31
N THR A 83 3.03 4.12 -3.59
CA THR A 83 3.73 4.80 -4.67
C THR A 83 3.33 6.26 -4.76
N SER A 84 4.25 7.09 -5.24
CA SER A 84 3.97 8.50 -5.51
C SER A 84 4.79 9.00 -6.69
N ARG A 85 4.33 10.10 -7.30
CA ARG A 85 5.10 10.81 -8.32
C ARG A 85 6.48 11.22 -7.80
N GLN A 86 6.55 11.68 -6.54
CA GLN A 86 7.80 12.11 -5.91
C GLN A 86 8.76 10.93 -5.73
N HIS A 87 8.31 9.81 -5.15
CA HIS A 87 9.16 8.64 -4.96
C HIS A 87 9.66 8.08 -6.30
N THR A 88 8.76 7.97 -7.28
CA THR A 88 9.10 7.46 -8.62
C THR A 88 10.17 8.32 -9.28
N ALA A 89 10.00 9.65 -9.28
CA ALA A 89 10.94 10.58 -9.89
C ALA A 89 12.33 10.59 -9.22
N VAL A 90 12.38 10.42 -7.89
CA VAL A 90 13.60 10.56 -7.08
C VAL A 90 14.35 9.24 -6.90
N LYS A 91 13.65 8.10 -6.84
CA LYS A 91 14.24 6.81 -6.45
C LYS A 91 14.16 5.71 -7.51
N ILE A 92 13.14 5.69 -8.36
CA ILE A 92 12.92 4.60 -9.32
C ILE A 92 13.42 5.00 -10.71
N ALA A 93 12.90 6.10 -11.26
CA ALA A 93 13.22 6.55 -12.60
C ALA A 93 14.73 6.79 -12.86
N PRO A 94 15.56 7.25 -11.90
CA PRO A 94 17.00 7.38 -12.13
C PRO A 94 17.74 6.06 -12.37
N GLU A 95 17.11 4.92 -12.06
CA GLU A 95 17.73 3.60 -12.09
C GLU A 95 17.40 2.82 -13.38
N TYR A 96 16.64 3.43 -14.30
CA TYR A 96 16.25 2.85 -15.58
C TYR A 96 16.19 3.92 -16.68
N SER A 97 16.89 3.70 -17.78
CA SER A 97 17.08 4.66 -18.88
C SER A 97 15.83 4.92 -19.71
N GLN A 98 14.88 3.98 -19.72
CA GLN A 98 13.63 4.11 -20.46
C GLN A 98 12.52 4.73 -19.62
N SER A 99 11.36 4.96 -20.25
CA SER A 99 10.23 5.63 -19.62
C SER A 99 9.75 4.89 -18.36
N THR A 100 9.90 5.55 -17.21
CA THR A 100 9.33 5.12 -15.93
C THR A 100 8.23 6.08 -15.53
N VAL A 101 6.99 5.60 -15.40
CA VAL A 101 5.81 6.44 -15.25
C VAL A 101 5.00 6.04 -14.02
N HIS A 102 4.73 7.01 -13.15
CA HIS A 102 3.80 6.82 -12.04
C HIS A 102 2.36 7.04 -12.48
N VAL A 103 1.52 6.01 -12.34
CA VAL A 103 0.08 6.08 -12.60
C VAL A 103 -0.67 6.18 -11.28
N LEU A 104 -1.49 7.23 -11.13
CA LEU A 104 -2.17 7.53 -9.88
C LEU A 104 -3.27 6.51 -9.54
N ASP A 105 -4.11 6.20 -10.52
CA ASP A 105 -5.30 5.38 -10.35
C ASP A 105 -5.68 4.71 -11.68
N ALA A 106 -6.61 3.77 -11.62
CA ALA A 106 -7.03 3.00 -12.78
C ALA A 106 -7.72 3.86 -13.86
N SER A 107 -8.30 5.00 -13.51
CA SER A 107 -8.98 5.86 -14.51
C SER A 107 -8.00 6.51 -15.48
N ARG A 108 -6.73 6.67 -15.07
CA ARG A 108 -5.67 7.30 -15.88
C ARG A 108 -4.77 6.33 -16.61
N VAL A 109 -4.84 5.03 -16.29
CA VAL A 109 -3.91 4.04 -16.85
C VAL A 109 -4.05 3.90 -18.36
N VAL A 110 -5.29 4.02 -18.88
CA VAL A 110 -5.58 3.89 -20.31
C VAL A 110 -4.91 5.01 -21.09
N ASP A 111 -5.08 6.26 -20.66
CA ASP A 111 -4.48 7.42 -21.32
C ASP A 111 -2.95 7.34 -21.33
N VAL A 112 -2.36 6.88 -20.23
CA VAL A 112 -0.91 6.70 -20.10
C VAL A 112 -0.41 5.61 -21.03
N VAL A 113 -1.03 4.43 -21.02
CA VAL A 113 -0.63 3.31 -21.89
C VAL A 113 -0.82 3.67 -23.37
N SER A 114 -1.93 4.32 -23.71
CA SER A 114 -2.19 4.80 -25.08
C SER A 114 -1.12 5.80 -25.54
N SER A 115 -0.68 6.71 -24.67
CA SER A 115 0.38 7.68 -25.00
C SER A 115 1.74 7.00 -25.15
N LEU A 116 2.06 6.04 -24.29
CA LEU A 116 3.32 5.29 -24.32
C LEU A 116 3.46 4.39 -25.54
N LEU A 117 2.35 3.88 -26.08
CA LEU A 117 2.35 2.98 -27.24
C LEU A 117 2.07 3.68 -28.58
N SER A 118 1.66 4.95 -28.55
CA SER A 118 1.35 5.71 -29.76
C SER A 118 2.61 6.28 -30.40
N PRO A 119 2.96 5.90 -31.65
CA PRO A 119 4.16 6.42 -32.32
C PRO A 119 4.17 7.94 -32.50
N SER A 120 3.00 8.59 -32.54
CA SER A 120 2.89 10.04 -32.70
C SER A 120 2.94 10.82 -31.40
N ALA A 121 2.73 10.17 -30.25
CA ALA A 121 2.63 10.83 -28.94
C ALA A 121 3.73 10.40 -27.96
N GLN A 122 4.36 9.25 -28.18
CA GLN A 122 5.33 8.65 -27.27
C GLN A 122 6.51 9.59 -26.95
N ASP A 123 7.10 10.21 -27.98
CA ASP A 123 8.26 11.10 -27.80
C ASP A 123 7.92 12.33 -26.97
N GLU A 124 6.80 12.98 -27.28
CA GLU A 124 6.33 14.16 -26.55
C GLU A 124 5.97 13.80 -25.09
N PHE A 125 5.26 12.69 -24.90
CA PHE A 125 4.90 12.19 -23.57
C PHE A 125 6.13 11.85 -22.72
N ASN A 126 7.12 11.16 -23.30
CA ASN A 126 8.37 10.82 -22.61
C ASN A 126 9.18 12.06 -22.26
N ALA A 127 9.25 13.05 -23.15
CA ALA A 127 9.92 14.32 -22.90
C ALA A 127 9.24 15.10 -21.76
N GLU A 128 7.90 15.17 -21.77
CA GLU A 128 7.13 15.83 -20.72
C GLU A 128 7.31 15.13 -19.36
N ASN A 129 7.18 13.81 -19.31
CA ASN A 129 7.38 13.02 -18.09
C ASN A 129 8.80 13.22 -17.53
N SER A 130 9.83 13.18 -18.38
CA SER A 130 11.22 13.37 -17.98
C SER A 130 11.47 14.77 -17.42
N ARG A 131 10.92 15.81 -18.05
CA ARG A 131 10.98 17.19 -17.56
C ARG A 131 10.31 17.33 -16.20
N ALA A 132 9.08 16.83 -16.05
CA ALA A 132 8.35 16.89 -14.79
C ALA A 132 9.11 16.15 -13.66
N GLN A 133 9.72 15.01 -13.96
CA GLN A 133 10.53 14.29 -12.98
C GLN A 133 11.82 15.03 -12.61
N ALA A 134 12.46 15.71 -13.57
CA ALA A 134 13.63 16.54 -13.30
C ALA A 134 13.31 17.70 -12.36
N GLU A 135 12.19 18.41 -12.59
CA GLU A 135 11.71 19.50 -11.73
C GLU A 135 11.42 19.00 -10.29
N ILE A 136 10.81 17.81 -10.17
CA ILE A 136 10.56 17.17 -8.87
C ILE A 136 11.88 16.86 -8.15
N ARG A 137 12.88 16.33 -8.87
CA ARG A 137 14.21 16.03 -8.29
C ARG A 137 14.93 17.29 -7.84
N GLU A 138 14.89 18.37 -8.63
CA GLU A 138 15.49 19.65 -8.29
C GLU A 138 14.82 20.27 -7.05
N THR A 139 13.49 20.25 -7.01
CA THR A 139 12.71 20.71 -5.84
C THR A 139 13.03 19.88 -4.60
N TYR A 140 13.17 18.55 -4.76
CA TYR A 140 13.52 17.67 -3.64
C TYR A 140 14.93 17.94 -3.13
N ALA A 141 15.90 18.18 -4.02
CA ALA A 141 17.28 18.49 -3.67
C ALA A 141 17.45 19.88 -3.03
N SER A 142 16.63 20.85 -3.44
CA SER A 142 16.67 22.23 -2.91
C SER A 142 15.94 22.40 -1.57
N ARG A 143 15.23 21.37 -1.08
CA ARG A 143 14.62 21.40 0.26
C ARG A 143 15.71 21.53 1.32
N SER A 144 15.75 22.70 1.96
CA SER A 144 16.49 22.92 3.19
C SER A 144 16.12 21.84 4.21
N THR A 145 17.11 21.06 4.62
CA THR A 145 16.97 20.14 5.75
C THR A 145 16.62 21.00 6.96
N LYS A 146 15.41 20.83 7.51
CA LYS A 146 15.09 21.40 8.82
C LYS A 146 16.22 21.02 9.78
N PRO A 147 16.71 21.94 10.63
CA PRO A 147 17.72 21.59 11.61
C PRO A 147 17.19 20.43 12.45
N LEU A 148 17.86 19.28 12.33
CA LEU A 148 17.53 18.08 13.07
C LEU A 148 18.26 18.15 14.41
N LEU A 149 17.59 17.77 15.49
CA LEU A 149 18.24 17.53 16.77
C LEU A 149 19.11 16.29 16.66
N THR A 150 20.23 16.28 17.37
CA THR A 150 20.99 15.05 17.56
C THR A 150 20.15 14.03 18.32
N PHE A 151 20.44 12.73 18.14
CA PHE A 151 19.74 11.67 18.89
C PHE A 151 19.77 11.91 20.41
N LYS A 152 20.92 12.39 20.93
CA LYS A 152 21.09 12.72 22.34
C LYS A 152 20.15 13.86 22.80
N GLU A 153 20.00 14.91 21.99
CA GLU A 153 19.11 16.03 22.29
C GLU A 153 17.64 15.61 22.23
N SER A 154 17.25 14.84 21.20
CA SER A 154 15.90 14.28 21.09
C SER A 154 15.54 13.43 22.31
N ARG A 155 16.45 12.56 22.76
CA ARG A 155 16.26 11.72 23.94
C ARG A 155 16.17 12.54 25.23
N ALA A 156 16.96 13.60 25.36
CA ALA A 156 16.88 14.51 26.50
C ALA A 156 15.53 15.24 26.58
N ASN A 157 14.94 15.54 25.41
CA ASN A 157 13.65 16.20 25.24
C ASN A 157 12.45 15.22 25.21
N ARG A 158 12.65 13.95 25.59
CA ARG A 158 11.55 12.96 25.61
C ARG A 158 10.43 13.38 26.55
N LEU A 159 9.20 12.94 26.25
CA LEU A 159 8.05 13.13 27.11
C LEU A 159 8.30 12.48 28.49
N ARG A 160 8.07 13.24 29.56
CA ARG A 160 8.23 12.77 30.94
C ARG A 160 6.88 12.76 31.63
N PHE A 161 6.52 11.60 32.15
CA PHE A 161 5.34 11.42 32.98
C PHE A 161 5.76 11.20 34.43
N ASP A 162 4.95 11.71 35.35
CA ASP A 162 5.03 11.29 36.75
C ASP A 162 4.31 9.95 36.91
N TRP A 163 5.06 8.86 36.90
CA TRP A 163 4.52 7.51 37.06
C TRP A 163 4.14 7.19 38.51
N THR A 164 4.58 8.00 39.49
CA THR A 164 4.29 7.72 40.91
C THR A 164 2.83 7.98 41.28
N THR A 165 2.14 8.80 40.49
CA THR A 165 0.75 9.18 40.67
C THR A 165 -0.17 8.56 39.62
N ALA A 166 0.37 7.79 38.68
CA ALA A 166 -0.39 7.19 37.60
C ALA A 166 -1.08 5.90 38.03
N GLU A 167 -2.42 5.87 37.99
CA GLU A 167 -3.19 4.64 38.09
C GLU A 167 -3.20 3.93 36.74
N LEU A 168 -2.35 2.91 36.60
CA LEU A 168 -2.28 2.09 35.38
C LEU A 168 -3.34 0.98 35.41
N PRO A 169 -4.18 0.85 34.37
CA PRO A 169 -5.17 -0.22 34.32
C PRO A 169 -4.47 -1.57 34.22
N VAL A 170 -4.92 -2.52 35.05
CA VAL A 170 -4.44 -3.91 35.01
C VAL A 170 -5.30 -4.69 34.01
N PRO A 171 -4.69 -5.37 33.01
CA PRO A 171 -5.46 -6.16 32.07
C PRO A 171 -6.15 -7.33 32.79
N SER A 172 -7.31 -7.75 32.29
CA SER A 172 -8.08 -8.85 32.90
C SER A 172 -7.41 -10.23 32.79
N PHE A 173 -6.33 -10.34 32.02
CA PHE A 173 -5.47 -11.52 31.92
C PHE A 173 -4.11 -11.13 31.34
N ASN A 174 -3.12 -12.02 31.47
CA ASN A 174 -1.86 -11.96 30.74
C ASN A 174 -1.68 -13.21 29.87
N GLY A 175 -0.93 -13.08 28.78
CA GLY A 175 -0.67 -14.14 27.80
C GLY A 175 -1.54 -14.03 26.55
N THR A 176 -1.42 -15.04 25.67
CA THR A 176 -2.10 -15.10 24.38
C THR A 176 -3.50 -15.70 24.52
N ARG A 177 -4.47 -15.13 23.81
CA ARG A 177 -5.78 -15.71 23.54
C ARG A 177 -6.01 -15.80 22.04
N VAL A 178 -6.42 -16.98 21.61
CA VAL A 178 -6.79 -17.25 20.21
C VAL A 178 -8.31 -17.26 20.12
N ILE A 179 -8.84 -16.54 19.13
CA ILE A 179 -10.24 -16.62 18.74
C ILE A 179 -10.26 -17.33 17.39
N ASP A 180 -10.56 -18.63 17.41
CA ASP A 180 -10.53 -19.45 16.19
C ASP A 180 -11.76 -19.21 15.30
N ASP A 181 -12.86 -18.72 15.85
CA ASP A 181 -14.13 -18.55 15.13
C ASP A 181 -14.88 -17.34 15.69
N VAL A 182 -14.72 -16.19 15.03
CA VAL A 182 -15.49 -14.97 15.34
C VAL A 182 -16.78 -15.01 14.52
N PRO A 183 -17.97 -14.98 15.15
CA PRO A 183 -19.22 -14.85 14.41
C PRO A 183 -19.19 -13.63 13.49
N LEU A 184 -19.45 -13.82 12.20
CA LEU A 184 -19.40 -12.71 11.25
C LEU A 184 -20.45 -11.63 11.57
N ASP A 185 -21.59 -12.02 12.13
CA ASP A 185 -22.63 -11.10 12.62
C ASP A 185 -22.09 -10.09 13.65
N ASP A 186 -21.11 -10.48 14.47
CA ASP A 186 -20.49 -9.58 15.45
C ASP A 186 -19.56 -8.56 14.77
N LEU A 187 -19.04 -8.88 13.58
CA LEU A 187 -18.11 -8.03 12.84
C LEU A 187 -18.81 -7.05 11.90
N VAL A 188 -19.98 -7.43 11.35
CA VAL A 188 -20.72 -6.60 10.38
C VAL A 188 -20.96 -5.17 10.86
N PRO A 189 -21.36 -4.91 12.13
CA PRO A 189 -21.54 -3.54 12.64
C PRO A 189 -20.27 -2.69 12.69
N TYR A 190 -19.09 -3.31 12.64
CA TYR A 190 -17.78 -2.64 12.71
C TYR A 190 -17.19 -2.34 11.33
N ILE A 191 -17.87 -2.69 10.23
CA ILE A 191 -17.41 -2.38 8.89
C ILE A 191 -17.50 -0.87 8.63
N ASP A 192 -16.34 -0.23 8.40
CA ASP A 192 -16.31 1.14 7.86
C ASP A 192 -16.41 1.11 6.33
N TRP A 193 -17.64 1.29 5.85
CA TRP A 193 -17.98 1.32 4.43
C TRP A 193 -17.33 2.48 3.66
N THR A 194 -16.79 3.50 4.33
CA THR A 194 -16.09 4.60 3.67
C THR A 194 -14.91 4.09 2.84
N PHE A 195 -14.15 3.12 3.37
CA PHE A 195 -13.02 2.53 2.66
C PHE A 195 -13.44 1.59 1.55
N PHE A 196 -14.60 0.93 1.69
CA PHE A 196 -15.19 0.14 0.62
C PHE A 196 -15.52 1.02 -0.60
N PHE A 197 -16.21 2.16 -0.42
CA PHE A 197 -16.47 3.08 -1.53
C PHE A 197 -15.20 3.68 -2.12
N SER A 198 -14.22 3.99 -1.28
CA SER A 198 -12.93 4.52 -1.74
C SER A 198 -12.20 3.52 -2.65
N ALA A 199 -12.25 2.23 -2.34
CA ALA A 199 -11.68 1.17 -3.20
C ALA A 199 -12.37 1.06 -4.57
N TRP A 200 -13.62 1.51 -4.68
CA TRP A 200 -14.39 1.58 -5.92
C TRP A 200 -14.36 2.97 -6.58
N GLU A 201 -13.42 3.84 -6.22
CA GLU A 201 -13.26 5.20 -6.76
C GLU A 201 -14.48 6.11 -6.55
N LEU A 202 -15.35 5.77 -5.58
CA LEU A 202 -16.49 6.59 -5.19
C LEU A 202 -16.10 7.47 -3.99
N LYS A 203 -15.81 8.74 -4.28
CA LYS A 203 -15.35 9.71 -3.28
C LYS A 203 -16.50 10.21 -2.41
N GLY A 204 -16.43 9.91 -1.11
CA GLY A 204 -17.37 10.39 -0.12
C GLY A 204 -17.29 9.56 1.17
N ARG A 205 -17.84 10.10 2.27
CA ARG A 205 -17.92 9.40 3.55
C ARG A 205 -19.23 8.62 3.64
N PHE A 206 -19.21 7.41 4.21
CA PHE A 206 -20.44 6.70 4.55
C PHE A 206 -21.04 7.23 5.87
N PRO A 207 -22.37 7.39 5.99
CA PRO A 207 -23.41 7.10 4.99
C PRO A 207 -23.69 8.25 4.00
N GLN A 208 -23.07 9.43 4.14
CA GLN A 208 -23.40 10.62 3.35
C GLN A 208 -23.23 10.43 1.83
N ILE A 209 -22.35 9.52 1.40
CA ILE A 209 -22.12 9.22 -0.01
C ILE A 209 -23.36 8.68 -0.73
N LEU A 210 -24.29 8.04 0.00
CA LEU A 210 -25.52 7.48 -0.56
C LEU A 210 -26.47 8.54 -1.13
N ASP A 211 -26.39 9.76 -0.59
CA ASP A 211 -27.16 10.93 -1.01
C ASP A 211 -26.32 11.94 -1.82
N HIS A 212 -25.08 11.58 -2.16
CA HIS A 212 -24.19 12.48 -2.88
C HIS A 212 -24.75 12.81 -4.28
N PRO A 213 -24.79 14.08 -4.71
CA PRO A 213 -25.45 14.47 -5.97
C PRO A 213 -24.85 13.80 -7.21
N LYS A 214 -23.53 13.55 -7.21
CA LYS A 214 -22.82 12.90 -8.32
C LYS A 214 -22.75 11.37 -8.19
N TYR A 215 -22.65 10.85 -6.98
CA TYR A 215 -22.25 9.45 -6.74
C TYR A 215 -23.33 8.63 -6.06
N GLY A 216 -24.37 9.26 -5.50
CA GLY A 216 -25.35 8.60 -4.62
C GLY A 216 -26.12 7.48 -5.29
N SER A 217 -26.45 7.61 -6.58
CA SER A 217 -27.10 6.52 -7.33
C SER A 217 -26.20 5.28 -7.41
N ALA A 218 -24.97 5.45 -7.89
CA ALA A 218 -23.99 4.36 -8.01
C ALA A 218 -23.60 3.80 -6.63
N ALA A 219 -23.46 4.66 -5.61
CA ALA A 219 -23.14 4.26 -4.26
C ALA A 219 -24.25 3.40 -3.64
N ARG A 220 -25.53 3.77 -3.83
CA ARG A 220 -26.66 2.95 -3.35
C ARG A 220 -26.75 1.60 -4.04
N GLU A 221 -26.53 1.56 -5.36
CA GLU A 221 -26.51 0.31 -6.12
C GLU A 221 -25.37 -0.61 -5.65
N LEU A 222 -24.15 -0.09 -5.59
CA LEU A 222 -22.97 -0.83 -5.13
C LEU A 222 -23.14 -1.32 -3.69
N TYR A 223 -23.67 -0.48 -2.80
CA TYR A 223 -23.97 -0.87 -1.43
C TYR A 223 -25.00 -1.99 -1.37
N GLY A 224 -26.07 -1.91 -2.17
CA GLY A 224 -27.08 -2.96 -2.26
C GLY A 224 -26.48 -4.30 -2.68
N HIS A 225 -25.64 -4.33 -3.71
CA HIS A 225 -24.93 -5.54 -4.13
C HIS A 225 -24.00 -6.08 -3.03
N ALA A 226 -23.27 -5.19 -2.36
CA ALA A 226 -22.36 -5.57 -1.28
C ALA A 226 -23.12 -6.18 -0.09
N GLN A 227 -24.29 -5.62 0.27
CA GLN A 227 -25.14 -6.14 1.34
C GLN A 227 -25.69 -7.54 1.02
N VAL A 228 -26.12 -7.78 -0.22
CA VAL A 228 -26.57 -9.11 -0.66
C VAL A 228 -25.44 -10.14 -0.56
N LEU A 229 -24.24 -9.79 -1.05
CA LEU A 229 -23.09 -10.67 -0.99
C LEU A 229 -22.63 -10.90 0.45
N LEU A 230 -22.61 -9.85 1.29
CA LEU A 230 -22.26 -9.95 2.70
C LEU A 230 -23.24 -10.85 3.45
N GLY A 231 -24.55 -10.70 3.23
CA GLY A 231 -25.57 -11.58 3.79
C GLY A 231 -25.29 -13.03 3.43
N ARG A 232 -25.00 -13.33 2.15
CA ARG A 232 -24.62 -14.68 1.73
C ARG A 232 -23.36 -15.20 2.41
N ILE A 233 -22.31 -14.37 2.54
CA ILE A 233 -21.06 -14.74 3.23
C ILE A 233 -21.33 -15.14 4.69
N VAL A 234 -22.21 -14.39 5.36
CA VAL A 234 -22.62 -14.62 6.75
C VAL A 234 -23.48 -15.89 6.86
N ASP A 235 -24.57 -15.96 6.09
CA ASP A 235 -25.55 -17.05 6.15
C ASP A 235 -24.95 -18.41 5.76
N GLU A 236 -24.16 -18.45 4.69
CA GLU A 236 -23.50 -19.66 4.20
C GLU A 236 -22.15 -19.92 4.89
N ARG A 237 -21.69 -19.04 5.79
CA ARG A 237 -20.39 -19.11 6.49
C ARG A 237 -19.21 -19.32 5.53
N LEU A 238 -19.20 -18.55 4.43
CA LEU A 238 -18.19 -18.69 3.36
C LEU A 238 -16.79 -18.27 3.81
N ILE A 239 -16.69 -17.49 4.88
CA ILE A 239 -15.44 -16.99 5.45
C ILE A 239 -15.45 -17.30 6.94
N LYS A 240 -14.31 -17.79 7.45
CA LYS A 240 -14.08 -17.97 8.88
C LYS A 240 -13.13 -16.90 9.40
N ALA A 241 -13.65 -15.94 10.17
CA ALA A 241 -12.85 -14.90 10.79
C ALA A 241 -12.11 -15.43 12.02
N ARG A 242 -10.82 -15.13 12.11
CA ARG A 242 -9.92 -15.57 13.20
C ARG A 242 -9.14 -14.38 13.73
N GLY A 243 -8.75 -14.45 15.00
CA GLY A 243 -7.90 -13.43 15.63
C GLY A 243 -7.03 -14.01 16.72
N VAL A 244 -5.94 -13.32 17.01
CA VAL A 244 -5.10 -13.59 18.18
C VAL A 244 -4.80 -12.26 18.86
N TYR A 245 -4.95 -12.23 20.17
CA TYR A 245 -4.68 -11.05 20.98
C TYR A 245 -4.07 -11.46 22.32
N GLY A 246 -3.49 -10.54 23.04
CA GLY A 246 -2.91 -10.83 24.34
C GLY A 246 -2.39 -9.59 25.03
N PHE A 247 -2.13 -9.74 26.32
CA PHE A 247 -1.56 -8.69 27.16
C PHE A 247 -0.34 -9.26 27.88
N TRP A 248 0.70 -8.46 28.01
CA TRP A 248 1.91 -8.84 28.73
C TRP A 248 2.38 -7.68 29.59
N PRO A 249 3.00 -7.95 30.75
CA PRO A 249 3.72 -6.94 31.51
C PRO A 249 4.83 -6.36 30.64
N ALA A 250 4.93 -5.03 30.63
CA ALA A 250 5.89 -4.33 29.82
C ALA A 250 6.39 -3.06 30.51
N ASP A 251 7.60 -2.66 30.18
CA ASP A 251 8.19 -1.38 30.58
C ASP A 251 8.78 -0.67 29.36
N ALA A 252 8.71 0.66 29.39
CA ALA A 252 9.52 1.47 28.50
C ALA A 252 10.99 1.37 28.93
N ASP A 253 11.85 0.95 28.02
CA ASP A 253 13.29 0.88 28.22
C ASP A 253 13.98 1.67 27.10
N GLU A 254 14.38 2.90 27.44
CA GLU A 254 14.81 3.92 26.49
C GLU A 254 13.83 4.10 25.32
N GLU A 255 14.25 3.78 24.09
CA GLU A 255 13.44 3.82 22.85
C GLU A 255 12.79 2.47 22.53
N SER A 256 12.73 1.55 23.47
CA SER A 256 12.14 0.23 23.29
C SER A 256 11.03 -0.04 24.30
N ILE A 257 10.20 -1.04 23.99
CA ILE A 257 9.28 -1.65 24.94
C ILE A 257 9.83 -3.03 25.27
N ALA A 258 10.27 -3.22 26.52
CA ALA A 258 10.62 -4.52 27.06
C ALA A 258 9.35 -5.22 27.52
N VAL A 259 9.16 -6.48 27.10
CA VAL A 259 8.00 -7.31 27.43
C VAL A 259 8.46 -8.52 28.21
N TYR A 260 7.77 -8.84 29.31
CA TYR A 260 8.17 -9.86 30.26
C TYR A 260 7.26 -11.09 30.22
N THR A 261 7.77 -12.22 30.73
CA THR A 261 7.00 -13.47 30.81
C THR A 261 5.85 -13.42 31.81
N ASP A 262 5.99 -12.60 32.85
CA ASP A 262 5.09 -12.53 33.99
C ASP A 262 5.23 -11.17 34.71
N THR A 263 4.39 -10.96 35.72
CA THR A 263 4.30 -9.70 36.47
C THR A 263 5.48 -9.45 37.39
N ASP A 264 6.34 -10.45 37.64
CA ASP A 264 7.55 -10.29 38.45
C ASP A 264 8.66 -9.61 37.64
N ARG A 265 8.52 -9.57 36.30
CA ARG A 265 9.41 -8.84 35.36
C ARG A 265 10.88 -9.24 35.47
N THR A 266 11.14 -10.48 35.87
CA THR A 266 12.49 -11.01 36.05
C THR A 266 13.09 -11.55 34.76
N ARG A 267 12.24 -11.99 33.83
CA ARG A 267 12.64 -12.57 32.54
C ARG A 267 11.98 -11.82 31.38
N GLU A 268 12.82 -11.23 30.55
CA GLU A 268 12.41 -10.62 29.28
C GLU A 268 11.96 -11.73 28.31
N LEU A 269 10.76 -11.56 27.75
CA LEU A 269 10.19 -12.40 26.70
C LEU A 269 10.55 -11.87 25.31
N ALA A 270 10.42 -10.55 25.13
CA ALA A 270 10.66 -9.89 23.86
C ALA A 270 10.96 -8.40 24.08
N ARG A 271 11.51 -7.77 23.05
CA ARG A 271 11.78 -6.34 23.01
C ARG A 271 11.36 -5.77 21.67
N PHE A 272 10.59 -4.68 21.72
CA PHE A 272 10.10 -3.98 20.55
C PHE A 272 10.83 -2.64 20.42
N PRO A 273 11.75 -2.48 19.45
CA PRO A 273 12.38 -1.20 19.17
C PRO A 273 11.36 -0.22 18.60
N MET A 274 11.39 1.03 19.07
CA MET A 274 10.58 2.15 18.58
C MET A 274 11.51 3.21 17.97
N LEU A 275 10.96 4.07 17.10
CA LEU A 275 11.66 5.19 16.46
C LEU A 275 11.17 6.54 16.99
#